data_AF-A0A1F8Y5M7-F1
#
_entry.id   AF-A0A1F8Y5M7-F1
#
_cell.length_a   1.000
_cell.length_b   1.000
_cell.length_c   1.000
_cell.angle_alpha   90.00
_cell.angle_beta   90.00
_cell.angle_gamma   90.00
#
_symmetry.space_group_name_H-M   'P 1'
#
loop_
_entity.id
_entity.type
_entity.pdbx_description
1 polymer ?
#
loop_
_entity_poly.entity_id
_entity_poly.type
_entity_poly.pdbx_seq_one_letter_code
_entity_poly.pdbx_strand_id
1 'polypeptide(L)'
;MNPTFWQSKKVLITGHTGFKGSWLSLWLQSLGADVVGYALTAPTEPNLFNLAEVAEGMNSVSGDVLNKDRLYRVMAEFQPEFVFHLAAQPLVRESYKNPLKTYATNVMGMVHLLEGVRNVSGVRAVVCVTSDKCYENRGWIWGYREDEPMGGYDPYSSSKGCAELVAGAYRDSFFNKDKYSQHRVAMATARAGNVIGGGDWAKDRLLPDIIRSLMTGQDVILRNPHAMRPWQHVLDPLNGYLTLAEHLYKDGPGFSEGWNFGPAESQPVFRVVDQLLSLWDGHVSWKHDKSYHPHEDPYMMLDSTKARVKLGWKPALDLKTSLSWIVEWVKCFQKGAKMRGVTEAQIRRFMEKAQDSSILEATTQHTLAGISGAALFDLLHDAFMIREMDGRIHYWNRGAHEMYGWAGGEAIGNISHKLLQTGFPESLAVIDRELVDKGLWEGQLVHRKRDGSSISVRSRWVLKRSDQSDDSKVFEINQICQSK
;
A
#
# COMPACT_ATOMS: atom_id res chain seq x y z
N MET A 1 -8.15 -7.13 11.77
CA MET A 1 -9.62 -6.93 11.76
C MET A 1 -10.29 -8.12 12.46
N ASN A 2 -11.16 -7.87 13.44
CA ASN A 2 -11.94 -8.89 14.15
C ASN A 2 -13.34 -8.99 13.52
N PRO A 3 -13.71 -10.11 12.88
CA PRO A 3 -15.01 -10.25 12.21
C PRO A 3 -16.21 -9.97 13.11
N THR A 4 -16.18 -10.43 14.36
CA THR A 4 -17.29 -10.27 15.32
C THR A 4 -17.50 -8.83 15.78
N PHE A 5 -16.51 -7.95 15.61
CA PHE A 5 -16.60 -6.55 15.99
C PHE A 5 -17.64 -5.79 15.16
N TRP A 6 -17.80 -6.18 13.89
CA TRP A 6 -18.64 -5.49 12.91
C TRP A 6 -20.11 -5.88 12.99
N GLN A 7 -20.45 -6.95 13.72
CA GLN A 7 -21.81 -7.40 13.91
C GLN A 7 -22.67 -6.27 14.47
N SER A 8 -23.75 -5.95 13.76
CA SER A 8 -24.73 -4.91 14.10
C SER A 8 -24.15 -3.48 14.19
N LYS A 9 -22.93 -3.24 13.68
CA LYS A 9 -22.38 -1.88 13.58
C LYS A 9 -23.06 -1.11 12.47
N LYS A 10 -23.41 0.15 12.74
CA LYS A 10 -24.04 1.03 11.75
C LYS A 10 -22.97 1.74 10.92
N VAL A 11 -22.91 1.43 9.63
CA VAL A 11 -21.86 1.91 8.72
C VAL A 11 -22.46 2.68 7.55
N LEU A 12 -22.03 3.93 7.37
CA LEU A 12 -22.29 4.72 6.17
C LEU A 12 -21.11 4.58 5.19
N ILE A 13 -21.40 4.27 3.93
CA ILE A 13 -20.40 4.21 2.85
C ILE A 13 -20.81 5.19 1.76
N THR A 14 -20.01 6.23 1.51
CA THR A 14 -20.20 7.02 0.28
C THR A 14 -19.50 6.35 -0.88
N GLY A 15 -20.12 6.31 -2.06
CA GLY A 15 -19.53 5.67 -3.25
C GLY A 15 -19.65 4.15 -3.27
N HIS A 16 -20.64 3.57 -2.58
CA HIS A 16 -20.88 2.12 -2.51
C HIS A 16 -21.21 1.47 -3.87
N THR A 17 -21.71 2.25 -4.83
CA THR A 17 -22.00 1.79 -6.20
C THR A 17 -20.76 1.64 -7.09
N GLY A 18 -19.59 2.10 -6.64
CA GLY A 18 -18.33 1.94 -7.35
C GLY A 18 -17.57 0.66 -7.00
N PHE A 19 -16.52 0.33 -7.74
CA PHE A 19 -15.71 -0.90 -7.58
C PHE A 19 -15.32 -1.20 -6.11
N LYS A 20 -14.52 -0.33 -5.48
CA LYS A 20 -14.07 -0.53 -4.08
C LYS A 20 -15.23 -0.48 -3.09
N GLY A 21 -16.20 0.40 -3.32
CA GLY A 21 -17.38 0.56 -2.47
C GLY A 21 -18.26 -0.68 -2.45
N SER A 22 -18.42 -1.33 -3.59
CA SER A 22 -19.19 -2.57 -3.72
C SER A 22 -18.53 -3.74 -2.99
N TRP A 23 -17.22 -3.93 -3.16
CA TRP A 23 -16.46 -4.91 -2.39
C TRP A 23 -16.53 -4.66 -0.88
N LEU A 24 -16.35 -3.40 -0.44
CA LEU A 24 -16.44 -3.03 0.98
C LEU A 24 -17.85 -3.26 1.55
N SER A 25 -18.89 -2.95 0.77
CA SER A 25 -20.29 -3.13 1.18
C SER A 25 -20.61 -4.60 1.38
N LEU A 26 -20.25 -5.47 0.42
CA LEU A 26 -20.45 -6.92 0.56
C LEU A 26 -19.64 -7.50 1.72
N TRP A 27 -18.42 -7.00 1.94
CA TRP A 27 -17.62 -7.43 3.07
C TRP A 27 -18.31 -7.08 4.39
N LEU A 28 -18.73 -5.83 4.59
CA LEU A 28 -19.42 -5.40 5.81
C LEU A 28 -20.75 -6.13 6.02
N GLN A 29 -21.53 -6.36 4.96
CA GLN A 29 -22.74 -7.19 5.01
C GLN A 29 -22.43 -8.62 5.48
N SER A 30 -21.37 -9.24 4.94
CA SER A 30 -20.95 -10.59 5.35
C SER A 30 -20.48 -10.69 6.81
N LEU A 31 -20.11 -9.55 7.40
CA LEU A 31 -19.74 -9.43 8.81
C LEU A 31 -20.94 -9.04 9.72
N GLY A 32 -22.14 -8.94 9.15
CA GLY A 32 -23.37 -8.63 9.88
C GLY A 32 -23.52 -7.16 10.27
N ALA A 33 -22.79 -6.24 9.63
CA ALA A 33 -22.99 -4.80 9.82
C ALA A 33 -24.31 -4.32 9.19
N ASP A 34 -24.93 -3.32 9.80
CA ASP A 34 -26.04 -2.55 9.22
C ASP A 34 -25.44 -1.46 8.34
N VAL A 35 -25.67 -1.53 7.02
CA VAL A 35 -24.97 -0.68 6.04
C VAL A 35 -25.96 0.22 5.31
N VAL A 36 -25.64 1.51 5.25
CA VAL A 36 -26.26 2.45 4.32
C VAL A 36 -25.23 2.97 3.31
N GLY A 37 -25.61 2.96 2.04
CA GLY A 37 -24.82 3.49 0.94
C GLY A 37 -25.35 4.84 0.47
N TYR A 38 -24.47 5.77 0.13
CA TYR A 38 -24.82 7.04 -0.50
C TYR A 38 -23.93 7.33 -1.71
N ALA A 39 -24.49 7.21 -2.91
CA ALA A 39 -23.72 7.40 -4.14
C ALA A 39 -24.59 7.76 -5.34
N LEU A 40 -23.96 8.29 -6.39
CA LEU A 40 -24.55 8.33 -7.72
C LEU A 40 -24.79 6.89 -8.23
N THR A 41 -25.57 6.77 -9.30
CA THR A 41 -25.71 5.50 -10.01
C THR A 41 -24.35 4.93 -10.42
N ALA A 42 -24.25 3.61 -10.48
CA ALA A 42 -23.00 2.95 -10.85
C ALA A 42 -22.45 3.49 -12.18
N PRO A 43 -21.14 3.74 -12.28
CA PRO A 43 -20.57 4.55 -13.36
C PRO A 43 -20.37 3.81 -14.69
N THR A 44 -20.62 2.50 -14.72
CA THR A 44 -20.35 1.62 -15.86
C THR A 44 -21.47 0.60 -16.07
N GLU A 45 -21.56 0.05 -17.28
CA GLU A 45 -22.37 -1.13 -17.58
C GLU A 45 -21.49 -2.11 -18.37
N PRO A 46 -21.27 -3.34 -17.86
CA PRO A 46 -21.67 -3.81 -16.53
C PRO A 46 -20.95 -3.10 -15.37
N ASN A 47 -21.41 -3.34 -14.14
CA ASN A 47 -20.78 -2.87 -12.90
C ASN A 47 -20.97 -3.88 -11.76
N LEU A 48 -20.11 -3.80 -10.74
CA LEU A 48 -20.06 -4.81 -9.67
C LEU A 48 -21.29 -4.69 -8.78
N PHE A 49 -21.75 -3.45 -8.57
CA PHE A 49 -22.93 -3.15 -7.76
C PHE A 49 -24.15 -3.94 -8.24
N ASN A 50 -24.41 -3.94 -9.55
CA ASN A 50 -25.51 -4.70 -10.16
C ASN A 50 -25.18 -6.19 -10.23
N LEU A 51 -24.00 -6.57 -10.75
CA LEU A 51 -23.68 -7.99 -10.99
C LEU A 51 -23.59 -8.82 -9.72
N ALA A 52 -23.16 -8.23 -8.61
CA ALA A 52 -23.08 -8.88 -7.32
C ALA A 52 -24.25 -8.52 -6.39
N GLU A 53 -25.34 -7.95 -6.93
CA GLU A 53 -26.59 -7.66 -6.21
C GLU A 53 -26.34 -6.90 -4.90
N VAL A 54 -25.41 -5.95 -4.91
CA VAL A 54 -24.84 -5.34 -3.69
C VAL A 54 -25.89 -4.59 -2.87
N ALA A 55 -26.90 -4.04 -3.55
CA ALA A 55 -28.02 -3.35 -2.91
C ALA A 55 -28.85 -4.26 -2.00
N GLU A 56 -28.91 -5.57 -2.29
CA GLU A 56 -29.66 -6.50 -1.47
C GLU A 56 -28.95 -6.71 -0.13
N GLY A 57 -29.65 -6.47 0.98
CA GLY A 57 -29.07 -6.57 2.33
C GLY A 57 -28.46 -5.28 2.87
N MET A 58 -28.63 -4.15 2.17
CA MET A 58 -28.26 -2.82 2.66
C MET A 58 -29.26 -1.75 2.24
N ASN A 59 -29.26 -0.59 2.90
CA ASN A 59 -30.03 0.56 2.42
C ASN A 59 -29.20 1.34 1.37
N SER A 60 -29.56 1.25 0.10
CA SER A 60 -28.85 1.94 -0.99
C SER A 60 -29.54 3.25 -1.38
N VAL A 61 -28.99 4.39 -0.94
CA VAL A 61 -29.51 5.71 -1.27
C VAL A 61 -28.77 6.31 -2.46
N SER A 62 -29.51 6.62 -3.52
CA SER A 62 -28.96 7.39 -4.64
C SER A 62 -28.80 8.87 -4.27
N GLY A 63 -27.63 9.46 -4.43
CA GLY A 63 -27.40 10.88 -4.15
C GLY A 63 -26.00 11.36 -4.49
N ASP A 64 -25.89 12.67 -4.75
CA ASP A 64 -24.62 13.34 -5.01
C ASP A 64 -24.04 13.88 -3.69
N VAL A 65 -22.73 13.68 -3.44
CA VAL A 65 -22.02 14.24 -2.28
C VAL A 65 -21.96 15.77 -2.32
N LEU A 66 -22.24 16.39 -3.46
CA LEU A 66 -22.43 17.83 -3.59
C LEU A 66 -23.77 18.31 -3.02
N ASN A 67 -24.75 17.43 -2.82
CA ASN A 67 -26.02 17.75 -2.16
C ASN A 67 -25.89 17.53 -0.65
N LYS A 68 -25.34 18.54 0.04
CA LYS A 68 -25.11 18.49 1.49
C LYS A 68 -26.38 18.20 2.30
N ASP A 69 -27.51 18.82 1.95
CA ASP A 69 -28.75 18.71 2.76
C ASP A 69 -29.34 17.30 2.69
N ARG A 70 -29.20 16.62 1.54
CA ARG A 70 -29.61 15.21 1.42
C ARG A 70 -28.65 14.28 2.16
N LEU A 71 -27.34 14.51 2.04
CA LEU A 71 -26.33 13.74 2.76
C LEU A 71 -26.54 13.82 4.28
N TYR A 72 -26.83 15.02 4.81
CA TYR A 72 -27.06 15.26 6.24
C TYR A 72 -28.31 14.56 6.73
N ARG A 73 -29.39 14.59 5.94
CA ARG A 73 -30.62 13.84 6.27
C ARG A 73 -30.37 12.35 6.36
N VAL A 74 -29.66 11.76 5.39
CA VAL A 74 -29.30 10.33 5.42
C VAL A 74 -28.46 10.00 6.66
N MET A 75 -27.45 10.82 6.97
CA MET A 75 -26.64 10.66 8.19
C MET A 75 -27.49 10.76 9.46
N ALA A 76 -28.36 11.76 9.55
CA ALA A 76 -29.18 12.02 10.73
C ALA A 76 -30.24 10.93 10.96
N GLU A 77 -30.88 10.43 9.90
CA GLU A 77 -31.84 9.33 9.97
C GLU A 77 -31.17 8.01 10.33
N PHE A 78 -30.00 7.74 9.74
CA PHE A 78 -29.30 6.48 9.95
C PHE A 78 -28.47 6.44 11.24
N GLN A 79 -27.97 7.57 11.75
CA GLN A 79 -27.07 7.64 12.92
C GLN A 79 -25.88 6.64 12.81
N PRO A 80 -24.99 6.78 11.80
CA PRO A 80 -23.86 5.86 11.64
C PRO A 80 -22.85 5.99 12.78
N GLU A 81 -22.30 4.85 13.22
CA GLU A 81 -21.11 4.82 14.10
C GLU A 81 -19.82 4.96 13.28
N PHE A 82 -19.83 4.42 12.06
CA PHE A 82 -18.69 4.38 11.14
C PHE A 82 -19.04 5.08 9.83
N VAL A 83 -18.07 5.82 9.31
CA VAL A 83 -18.18 6.44 7.98
C VAL A 83 -16.95 6.07 7.15
N PHE A 84 -17.19 5.45 5.98
CA PHE A 84 -16.19 5.25 4.95
C PHE A 84 -16.51 6.14 3.76
N HIS A 85 -15.64 7.12 3.48
CA HIS A 85 -15.84 8.03 2.36
C HIS A 85 -15.02 7.61 1.15
N LEU A 86 -15.67 6.97 0.17
CA LEU A 86 -15.04 6.52 -1.08
C LEU A 86 -15.56 7.25 -2.33
N ALA A 87 -16.66 8.01 -2.22
CA ALA A 87 -17.22 8.77 -3.34
C ALA A 87 -16.21 9.80 -3.87
N ALA A 88 -15.87 9.71 -5.15
CA ALA A 88 -14.94 10.60 -5.84
C ALA A 88 -15.14 10.51 -7.35
N GLN A 89 -14.69 11.51 -8.09
CA GLN A 89 -14.31 11.40 -9.49
C GLN A 89 -12.91 10.74 -9.53
N PRO A 90 -12.76 9.47 -9.98
CA PRO A 90 -11.55 8.69 -9.74
C PRO A 90 -10.62 8.55 -10.96
N LEU A 91 -10.92 9.20 -12.09
CA LEU A 91 -10.23 9.03 -13.37
C LEU A 91 -9.36 10.25 -13.68
N VAL A 92 -8.06 10.00 -13.88
CA VAL A 92 -7.06 11.02 -14.26
C VAL A 92 -7.42 11.69 -15.58
N ARG A 93 -7.74 10.91 -16.61
CA ARG A 93 -8.07 11.45 -17.95
C ARG A 93 -9.35 12.28 -17.95
N GLU A 94 -10.35 11.86 -17.19
CA GLU A 94 -11.59 12.63 -17.02
C GLU A 94 -11.33 13.95 -16.32
N SER A 95 -10.35 14.01 -15.42
CA SER A 95 -10.01 15.23 -14.70
C SER A 95 -9.44 16.34 -15.59
N TYR A 96 -8.76 15.98 -16.69
CA TYR A 96 -8.35 16.94 -17.71
C TYR A 96 -9.53 17.49 -18.51
N LYS A 97 -10.56 16.66 -18.75
CA LYS A 97 -11.77 17.06 -19.48
C LYS A 97 -12.70 17.90 -18.61
N ASN A 98 -12.86 17.51 -17.35
CA ASN A 98 -13.81 18.08 -16.40
C ASN A 98 -13.14 18.42 -15.05
N PRO A 99 -12.17 19.36 -15.02
CA PRO A 99 -11.43 19.70 -13.82
C PRO A 99 -12.32 20.31 -12.73
N LEU A 100 -13.24 21.21 -13.09
CA LEU A 100 -14.19 21.82 -12.14
C LEU A 100 -15.02 20.77 -11.41
N LYS A 101 -15.59 19.81 -12.15
CA LYS A 101 -16.35 18.70 -11.58
C LYS A 101 -15.47 17.85 -10.66
N THR A 102 -14.22 17.59 -11.06
CA THR A 102 -13.28 16.80 -10.26
C THR A 102 -13.00 17.46 -8.91
N TYR A 103 -12.66 18.75 -8.90
CA TYR A 103 -12.44 19.48 -7.65
C TYR A 103 -13.71 19.61 -6.82
N ALA A 104 -14.86 19.92 -7.44
CA ALA A 104 -16.13 19.98 -6.72
C ALA A 104 -16.39 18.65 -6.01
N THR A 105 -16.41 17.54 -6.74
CA THR A 105 -16.71 16.23 -6.15
C THR A 105 -15.68 15.80 -5.11
N ASN A 106 -14.39 15.92 -5.40
CA ASN A 106 -13.34 15.35 -4.53
C ASN A 106 -13.00 16.24 -3.32
N VAL A 107 -13.08 17.57 -3.47
CA VAL A 107 -12.77 18.53 -2.40
C VAL A 107 -14.05 18.96 -1.68
N MET A 108 -15.02 19.53 -2.40
CA MET A 108 -16.26 19.97 -1.73
C MET A 108 -17.11 18.80 -1.26
N GLY A 109 -17.08 17.65 -1.93
CA GLY A 109 -17.70 16.43 -1.42
C GLY A 109 -17.09 15.95 -0.09
N MET A 110 -15.77 16.09 0.09
CA MET A 110 -15.08 15.84 1.36
C MET A 110 -15.51 16.85 2.44
N VAL A 111 -15.54 18.14 2.10
CA VAL A 111 -16.01 19.21 3.00
C VAL A 111 -17.44 18.92 3.46
N HIS A 112 -18.36 18.62 2.52
CA HIS A 112 -19.73 18.30 2.85
C HIS A 112 -19.82 17.10 3.78
N LEU A 113 -19.12 16.00 3.48
CA LEU A 113 -19.11 14.84 4.36
C LEU A 113 -18.66 15.18 5.79
N LEU A 114 -17.50 15.82 5.93
CA LEU A 114 -16.92 16.10 7.25
C LEU A 114 -17.77 17.10 8.04
N GLU A 115 -18.38 18.06 7.36
CA GLU A 115 -19.36 18.95 7.97
C GLU A 115 -20.64 18.21 8.39
N GLY A 116 -21.07 17.21 7.63
CA GLY A 116 -22.15 16.30 8.03
C GLY A 116 -21.81 15.52 9.29
N VAL A 117 -20.61 14.93 9.35
CA VAL A 117 -20.08 14.26 10.55
C VAL A 117 -20.04 15.21 11.74
N ARG A 118 -19.69 16.48 11.54
CA ARG A 118 -19.62 17.48 12.62
C ARG A 118 -21.00 17.82 13.21
N ASN A 119 -22.03 17.82 12.36
CA ASN A 119 -23.38 18.24 12.75
C ASN A 119 -24.31 17.07 13.14
N VAL A 120 -23.91 15.83 12.88
CA VAL A 120 -24.71 14.63 13.20
C VAL A 120 -24.06 13.85 14.33
N SER A 121 -24.84 13.53 15.37
CA SER A 121 -24.40 12.70 16.48
C SER A 121 -24.18 11.23 16.07
N GLY A 122 -23.45 10.49 16.92
CA GLY A 122 -23.32 9.03 16.80
C GLY A 122 -22.09 8.55 16.05
N VAL A 123 -21.51 9.38 15.17
CA VAL A 123 -20.26 9.03 14.46
C VAL A 123 -19.11 8.91 15.45
N ARG A 124 -18.35 7.82 15.34
CA ARG A 124 -17.20 7.51 16.20
C ARG A 124 -15.91 7.35 15.41
N ALA A 125 -15.98 6.73 14.23
CA ALA A 125 -14.81 6.47 13.39
C ALA A 125 -15.07 6.88 11.94
N VAL A 126 -14.16 7.65 11.36
CA VAL A 126 -14.24 8.12 9.97
C VAL A 126 -12.96 7.77 9.22
N VAL A 127 -13.10 7.04 8.10
CA VAL A 127 -12.02 6.73 7.19
C VAL A 127 -12.29 7.42 5.85
N CYS A 128 -11.47 8.44 5.56
CA CYS A 128 -11.54 9.22 4.33
C CYS A 128 -10.57 8.65 3.29
N VAL A 129 -11.10 8.06 2.20
CA VAL A 129 -10.25 7.44 1.17
C VAL A 129 -9.80 8.48 0.14
N THR A 130 -8.52 8.79 0.14
CA THR A 130 -7.90 9.77 -0.76
C THR A 130 -7.31 9.05 -1.97
N SER A 131 -5.99 9.01 -2.14
CA SER A 131 -5.30 8.26 -3.20
C SER A 131 -3.81 8.17 -2.87
N ASP A 132 -3.12 7.18 -3.42
CA ASP A 132 -1.66 7.19 -3.61
C ASP A 132 -1.12 8.42 -4.34
N LYS A 133 -1.97 9.13 -5.10
CA LYS A 133 -1.60 10.32 -5.90
C LYS A 133 -1.76 11.66 -5.18
N CYS A 134 -2.05 11.64 -3.88
CA CYS A 134 -2.23 12.88 -3.11
C CYS A 134 -0.92 13.59 -2.81
N TYR A 135 0.22 12.91 -2.92
CA TYR A 135 1.54 13.45 -2.64
C TYR A 135 2.05 14.37 -3.76
N GLU A 136 2.91 15.31 -3.40
CA GLU A 136 3.72 16.06 -4.37
C GLU A 136 4.70 15.11 -5.07
N ASN A 137 4.47 14.85 -6.36
CA ASN A 137 5.27 13.85 -7.05
C ASN A 137 6.67 14.37 -7.42
N ARG A 138 7.70 13.73 -6.86
CA ARG A 138 9.13 14.02 -7.09
C ARG A 138 9.75 13.21 -8.23
N GLY A 139 9.02 12.27 -8.83
CA GLY A 139 9.51 11.43 -9.93
C GLY A 139 10.65 10.47 -9.54
N TRP A 140 10.84 10.22 -8.25
CA TRP A 140 11.94 9.44 -7.70
C TRP A 140 11.59 7.97 -7.43
N ILE A 141 12.56 7.17 -6.99
CA ILE A 141 12.41 5.73 -6.76
C ILE A 141 11.94 5.34 -5.35
N TRP A 142 11.72 6.30 -4.45
CA TRP A 142 11.28 6.01 -3.09
C TRP A 142 9.76 6.01 -2.98
N GLY A 143 9.23 5.16 -2.09
CA GLY A 143 7.83 5.21 -1.70
C GLY A 143 7.56 6.41 -0.80
N TYR A 144 6.45 7.10 -1.02
CA TYR A 144 6.07 8.26 -0.22
C TYR A 144 5.74 7.87 1.22
N ARG A 145 6.25 8.62 2.20
CA ARG A 145 5.92 8.51 3.62
C ARG A 145 4.80 9.47 4.00
N GLU A 146 4.05 9.16 5.06
CA GLU A 146 2.82 9.91 5.35
C GLU A 146 3.01 11.37 5.77
N ASP A 147 4.22 11.76 6.16
CA ASP A 147 4.64 13.11 6.55
C ASP A 147 5.16 13.96 5.38
N GLU A 148 5.21 13.40 4.16
CA GLU A 148 5.65 14.13 2.98
C GLU A 148 4.58 15.07 2.40
N PRO A 149 4.98 16.12 1.65
CA PRO A 149 4.05 17.13 1.15
C PRO A 149 2.91 16.57 0.27
N MET A 150 1.74 17.17 0.40
CA MET A 150 0.61 16.95 -0.50
C MET A 150 0.78 17.79 -1.79
N GLY A 151 0.26 17.28 -2.90
CA GLY A 151 0.33 17.94 -4.19
C GLY A 151 -0.54 17.21 -5.21
N GLY A 152 0.05 16.94 -6.38
CA GLY A 152 -0.58 16.22 -7.49
C GLY A 152 -0.53 17.04 -8.78
N TYR A 153 0.00 16.44 -9.84
CA TYR A 153 0.25 17.13 -11.12
C TYR A 153 -1.03 17.39 -11.91
N ASP A 154 -1.85 16.36 -12.11
CA ASP A 154 -3.13 16.46 -12.81
C ASP A 154 -4.28 16.85 -11.86
N PRO A 155 -5.43 17.35 -12.36
CA PRO A 155 -6.53 17.78 -11.50
C PRO A 155 -7.11 16.69 -10.60
N TYR A 156 -7.08 15.41 -10.99
CA TYR A 156 -7.48 14.32 -10.10
C TYR A 156 -6.51 14.18 -8.93
N SER A 157 -5.22 14.03 -9.22
CA SER A 157 -4.18 13.89 -8.19
C SER A 157 -4.17 15.09 -7.25
N SER A 158 -4.20 16.31 -7.81
CA SER A 158 -4.25 17.56 -7.05
C SER A 158 -5.50 17.65 -6.16
N SER A 159 -6.68 17.28 -6.67
CA SER A 159 -7.90 17.26 -5.87
C SER A 159 -7.82 16.29 -4.68
N LYS A 160 -7.04 15.20 -4.79
CA LYS A 160 -6.80 14.26 -3.69
C LYS A 160 -5.79 14.80 -2.68
N GLY A 161 -4.79 15.57 -3.12
CA GLY A 161 -3.94 16.36 -2.23
C GLY A 161 -4.74 17.43 -1.46
N CYS A 162 -5.64 18.14 -2.14
CA CYS A 162 -6.58 19.07 -1.48
C CYS A 162 -7.49 18.36 -0.47
N ALA A 163 -8.00 17.16 -0.79
CA ALA A 163 -8.84 16.40 0.13
C ALA A 163 -8.09 15.99 1.41
N GLU A 164 -6.78 15.70 1.33
CA GLU A 164 -5.91 15.48 2.50
C GLU A 164 -5.79 16.75 3.36
N LEU A 165 -5.59 17.91 2.74
CA LEU A 165 -5.53 19.20 3.46
C LEU A 165 -6.87 19.53 4.15
N VAL A 166 -8.00 19.31 3.46
CA VAL A 166 -9.33 19.47 4.04
C VAL A 166 -9.52 18.55 5.24
N ALA A 167 -9.18 17.26 5.12
CA ALA A 167 -9.30 16.31 6.20
C ALA A 167 -8.41 16.66 7.40
N GLY A 168 -7.18 17.13 7.15
CA GLY A 168 -6.28 17.66 8.17
C GLY A 168 -6.89 18.86 8.90
N ALA A 169 -7.36 19.86 8.17
CA ALA A 169 -7.96 21.07 8.74
C ALA A 169 -9.20 20.76 9.60
N TYR A 170 -10.08 19.87 9.13
CA TYR A 170 -11.26 19.45 9.90
C TYR A 170 -10.88 18.69 11.16
N ARG A 171 -9.91 17.78 11.07
CA ARG A 171 -9.39 17.06 12.23
C ARG A 171 -8.83 18.03 13.26
N ASP A 172 -7.99 18.97 12.85
CA ASP A 172 -7.33 19.87 13.79
C ASP A 172 -8.28 20.91 14.40
N SER A 173 -9.29 21.35 13.64
CA SER A 173 -10.23 22.40 14.05
C SER A 173 -11.43 21.88 14.84
N PHE A 174 -12.01 20.75 14.42
CA PHE A 174 -13.32 20.30 14.91
C PHE A 174 -13.25 18.93 15.60
N PHE A 175 -12.31 18.07 15.21
CA PHE A 175 -12.14 16.73 15.77
C PHE A 175 -10.79 16.58 16.46
N ASN A 176 -10.34 17.66 17.10
CA ASN A 176 -9.01 17.75 17.68
C ASN A 176 -8.88 16.74 18.82
N LYS A 177 -7.77 15.98 18.85
CA LYS A 177 -7.49 14.96 19.86
C LYS A 177 -7.66 15.47 21.31
N ASP A 178 -7.34 16.73 21.57
CA ASP A 178 -7.40 17.33 22.92
C ASP A 178 -8.86 17.52 23.38
N LYS A 179 -9.81 17.54 22.44
CA LYS A 179 -11.25 17.64 22.68
C LYS A 179 -11.99 16.34 22.39
N TYR A 180 -11.30 15.21 22.23
CA TYR A 180 -11.90 13.92 21.89
C TYR A 180 -12.98 13.47 22.90
N SER A 181 -12.84 13.82 24.18
CA SER A 181 -13.86 13.53 25.20
C SER A 181 -15.20 14.23 24.93
N GLN A 182 -15.22 15.32 24.15
CA GLN A 182 -16.40 16.11 23.82
C GLN A 182 -17.08 15.60 22.54
N HIS A 183 -16.34 15.45 21.44
CA HIS A 183 -16.92 15.06 20.15
C HIS A 183 -16.92 13.54 19.91
N ARG A 184 -16.00 12.79 20.51
CA ARG A 184 -15.84 11.31 20.39
C ARG A 184 -15.67 10.76 18.97
N VAL A 185 -15.38 11.62 18.01
CA VAL A 185 -15.04 11.29 16.62
C VAL A 185 -13.52 11.15 16.47
N ALA A 186 -13.05 10.01 15.99
CA ALA A 186 -11.69 9.80 15.52
C ALA A 186 -11.70 9.67 13.98
N MET A 187 -10.82 10.40 13.29
CA MET A 187 -10.82 10.44 11.82
C MET A 187 -9.43 10.31 11.22
N ALA A 188 -9.34 9.53 10.14
CA ALA A 188 -8.10 9.29 9.42
C ALA A 188 -8.28 9.40 7.91
N THR A 189 -7.18 9.65 7.20
CA THR A 189 -7.12 9.52 5.74
C THR A 189 -6.41 8.22 5.38
N ALA A 190 -6.90 7.54 4.34
CA ALA A 190 -6.34 6.28 3.87
C ALA A 190 -5.95 6.39 2.39
N ARG A 191 -4.65 6.19 2.12
CA ARG A 191 -3.98 6.39 0.84
C ARG A 191 -3.64 5.04 0.25
N ALA A 192 -4.25 4.71 -0.88
CA ALA A 192 -3.94 3.50 -1.65
C ALA A 192 -4.21 3.75 -3.13
N GLY A 193 -3.56 2.99 -3.99
CA GLY A 193 -3.76 3.03 -5.44
C GLY A 193 -3.43 1.72 -6.11
N ASN A 194 -3.53 1.71 -7.43
CA ASN A 194 -3.25 0.55 -8.29
C ASN A 194 -4.00 -0.71 -7.81
N VAL A 195 -5.23 -0.48 -7.37
CA VAL A 195 -6.13 -1.48 -6.83
C VAL A 195 -6.73 -2.28 -7.97
N ILE A 196 -6.59 -3.60 -7.91
CA ILE A 196 -7.03 -4.56 -8.91
C ILE A 196 -7.96 -5.61 -8.32
N GLY A 197 -8.87 -6.18 -9.10
CA GLY A 197 -9.82 -7.19 -8.61
C GLY A 197 -10.92 -7.47 -9.62
N GLY A 198 -11.67 -8.54 -9.36
CA GLY A 198 -12.86 -8.87 -10.15
C GLY A 198 -13.94 -7.78 -10.02
N GLY A 199 -14.54 -7.41 -11.14
CA GLY A 199 -15.64 -6.44 -11.17
C GLY A 199 -15.25 -4.96 -11.27
N ASP A 200 -14.03 -4.65 -11.73
CA ASP A 200 -13.73 -3.30 -12.23
C ASP A 200 -13.96 -3.23 -13.75
N TRP A 201 -14.85 -2.35 -14.19
CA TRP A 201 -15.11 -2.07 -15.62
C TRP A 201 -14.84 -0.62 -16.00
N ALA A 202 -14.13 0.13 -15.15
CA ALA A 202 -13.80 1.52 -15.46
C ALA A 202 -12.98 1.62 -16.75
N LYS A 203 -13.39 2.54 -17.63
CA LYS A 203 -12.65 2.85 -18.85
C LYS A 203 -11.31 3.53 -18.51
N ASP A 204 -10.33 3.34 -19.38
CA ASP A 204 -8.99 3.93 -19.27
C ASP A 204 -8.22 3.48 -18.01
N ARG A 205 -8.57 2.33 -17.44
CA ARG A 205 -7.78 1.64 -16.41
C ARG A 205 -7.14 0.41 -17.02
N LEU A 206 -5.86 0.22 -16.75
CA LEU A 206 -5.06 -0.84 -17.37
C LEU A 206 -5.71 -2.22 -17.23
N LEU A 207 -6.09 -2.65 -16.01
CA LEU A 207 -6.62 -3.99 -15.81
C LEU A 207 -7.98 -4.21 -16.50
N PRO A 208 -9.00 -3.35 -16.34
CA PRO A 208 -10.24 -3.45 -17.11
C PRO A 208 -10.01 -3.47 -18.63
N ASP A 209 -9.06 -2.69 -19.14
CA ASP A 209 -8.72 -2.67 -20.56
C ASP A 209 -8.13 -4.02 -21.01
N ILE A 210 -7.20 -4.59 -20.22
CA ILE A 210 -6.64 -5.92 -20.45
C ILE A 210 -7.74 -6.99 -20.45
N ILE A 211 -8.60 -7.00 -19.43
CA ILE A 211 -9.68 -7.99 -19.32
C ILE A 211 -10.64 -7.90 -20.51
N ARG A 212 -10.98 -6.70 -20.98
CA ARG A 212 -11.80 -6.54 -22.20
C ARG A 212 -11.11 -7.10 -23.45
N SER A 213 -9.83 -6.82 -23.64
CA SER A 213 -9.02 -7.40 -24.73
C SER A 213 -9.02 -8.93 -24.65
N LEU A 214 -8.74 -9.50 -23.47
CA LEU A 214 -8.73 -10.93 -23.22
C LEU A 214 -10.08 -11.60 -23.52
N MET A 215 -11.18 -11.01 -23.07
CA MET A 215 -12.54 -11.53 -23.29
C MET A 215 -12.97 -11.46 -24.76
N THR A 216 -12.42 -10.53 -25.54
CA THR A 216 -12.74 -10.34 -26.97
C THR A 216 -11.74 -10.99 -27.92
N GLY A 217 -10.67 -11.60 -27.39
CA GLY A 217 -9.58 -12.18 -28.18
C GLY A 217 -8.77 -11.14 -28.97
N GLN A 218 -8.79 -9.87 -28.54
CA GLN A 218 -8.01 -8.79 -29.16
C GLN A 218 -6.70 -8.59 -28.42
N ASP A 219 -5.66 -8.13 -29.11
CA ASP A 219 -4.39 -7.79 -28.48
C ASP A 219 -4.57 -6.70 -27.40
N VAL A 220 -3.78 -6.79 -26.35
CA VAL A 220 -3.69 -5.77 -25.31
C VAL A 220 -2.81 -4.62 -25.81
N ILE A 221 -3.28 -3.38 -25.68
CA ILE A 221 -2.51 -2.20 -26.08
C ILE A 221 -1.95 -1.52 -24.82
N LEU A 222 -0.62 -1.54 -24.66
CA LEU A 222 0.08 -0.94 -23.52
C LEU A 222 0.67 0.41 -23.89
N ARG A 223 0.32 1.44 -23.13
CA ARG A 223 0.82 2.81 -23.31
C ARG A 223 2.23 3.00 -22.74
N ASN A 224 2.42 2.55 -21.50
CA ASN A 224 3.69 2.65 -20.79
C ASN A 224 4.05 1.29 -20.13
N PRO A 225 4.61 0.34 -20.89
CA PRO A 225 4.89 -1.01 -20.39
C PRO A 225 5.89 -1.03 -19.21
N HIS A 226 6.77 -0.04 -19.10
CA HIS A 226 7.81 0.01 -18.07
C HIS A 226 7.42 0.81 -16.82
N ALA A 227 6.21 1.38 -16.77
CA ALA A 227 5.76 2.14 -15.61
C ALA A 227 5.65 1.24 -14.36
N MET A 228 6.25 1.67 -13.25
CA MET A 228 6.25 0.91 -12.00
C MET A 228 5.03 1.27 -11.17
N ARG A 229 4.27 0.26 -10.74
CA ARG A 229 3.09 0.45 -9.90
C ARG A 229 3.01 -0.57 -8.76
N PRO A 230 2.56 -0.17 -7.57
CA PRO A 230 2.32 -1.05 -6.42
C PRO A 230 0.95 -1.74 -6.55
N TRP A 231 0.85 -2.72 -7.45
CA TRP A 231 -0.38 -3.47 -7.72
C TRP A 231 -0.82 -4.29 -6.51
N GLN A 232 -2.09 -4.18 -6.12
CA GLN A 232 -2.64 -4.92 -4.98
C GLN A 232 -4.10 -5.28 -5.21
N HIS A 233 -4.51 -6.46 -4.72
CA HIS A 233 -5.90 -6.86 -4.78
C HIS A 233 -6.78 -5.90 -3.98
N VAL A 234 -8.04 -5.70 -4.40
CA VAL A 234 -8.99 -4.79 -3.76
C VAL A 234 -9.21 -5.08 -2.28
N LEU A 235 -9.10 -6.34 -1.88
CA LEU A 235 -9.28 -6.77 -0.50
C LEU A 235 -8.12 -6.34 0.42
N ASP A 236 -6.90 -6.16 -0.08
CA ASP A 236 -5.75 -5.76 0.75
C ASP A 236 -5.90 -4.36 1.38
N PRO A 237 -6.13 -3.28 0.60
CA PRO A 237 -6.34 -1.97 1.19
C PRO A 237 -7.69 -1.89 1.92
N LEU A 238 -8.73 -2.63 1.49
CA LEU A 238 -10.00 -2.66 2.23
C LEU A 238 -9.85 -3.30 3.62
N ASN A 239 -9.05 -4.35 3.76
CA ASN A 239 -8.67 -4.90 5.06
C ASN A 239 -7.96 -3.86 5.94
N GLY A 240 -7.10 -3.05 5.32
CA GLY A 240 -6.44 -1.93 5.98
C GLY A 240 -7.42 -0.88 6.46
N TYR A 241 -8.41 -0.53 5.65
CA TYR A 241 -9.44 0.45 6.01
C TYR A 241 -10.32 -0.04 7.16
N LEU A 242 -10.75 -1.31 7.12
CA LEU A 242 -11.51 -1.92 8.20
C LEU A 242 -10.66 -1.97 9.49
N THR A 243 -9.41 -2.41 9.40
CA THR A 243 -8.50 -2.46 10.57
C THR A 243 -8.27 -1.07 11.18
N LEU A 244 -8.05 -0.05 10.34
CA LEU A 244 -7.92 1.33 10.78
C LEU A 244 -9.20 1.84 11.45
N ALA A 245 -10.36 1.56 10.88
CA ALA A 245 -11.65 1.96 11.45
C ALA A 245 -11.89 1.31 12.83
N GLU A 246 -11.51 0.05 13.03
CA GLU A 246 -11.57 -0.60 14.35
C GLU A 246 -10.70 0.12 15.38
N HIS A 247 -9.45 0.45 15.03
CA HIS A 247 -8.53 1.18 15.91
C HIS A 247 -9.02 2.60 16.20
N LEU A 248 -9.57 3.31 15.21
CA LEU A 248 -10.20 4.63 15.43
C LEU A 248 -11.35 4.53 16.43
N TYR A 249 -12.16 3.47 16.37
CA TYR A 249 -13.30 3.30 17.26
C TYR A 249 -12.88 2.90 18.68
N LYS A 250 -11.94 1.95 18.81
CA LYS A 250 -11.51 1.37 20.09
C LYS A 250 -10.50 2.27 20.82
N ASP A 251 -9.50 2.73 20.09
CA ASP A 251 -8.31 3.40 20.64
C ASP A 251 -8.33 4.93 20.39
N GLY A 252 -9.27 5.40 19.56
CA GLY A 252 -9.58 6.83 19.43
C GLY A 252 -8.51 7.62 18.66
N PRO A 253 -8.15 8.84 19.15
CA PRO A 253 -7.38 9.80 18.37
C PRO A 253 -5.92 9.39 18.13
N GLY A 254 -5.40 8.37 18.82
CA GLY A 254 -4.05 7.84 18.58
C GLY A 254 -3.83 7.34 17.16
N PHE A 255 -4.91 7.05 16.43
CA PHE A 255 -4.90 6.61 15.03
C PHE A 255 -5.45 7.66 14.05
N SER A 256 -5.80 8.86 14.52
CA SER A 256 -6.37 9.95 13.71
C SER A 256 -5.29 10.69 12.92
N GLU A 257 -4.73 10.01 11.92
CA GLU A 257 -3.64 10.50 11.08
C GLU A 257 -3.81 10.02 9.62
N GLY A 258 -2.87 10.32 8.73
CA GLY A 258 -2.82 9.75 7.38
C GLY A 258 -2.14 8.37 7.36
N TRP A 259 -2.59 7.47 6.49
CA TRP A 259 -2.12 6.08 6.43
C TRP A 259 -1.94 5.58 5.00
N ASN A 260 -0.76 5.03 4.70
CA ASN A 260 -0.48 4.34 3.45
C ASN A 260 -0.86 2.85 3.52
N PHE A 261 -1.53 2.37 2.47
CA PHE A 261 -1.84 0.97 2.25
C PHE A 261 -1.39 0.56 0.85
N GLY A 262 -0.27 -0.16 0.79
CA GLY A 262 0.26 -0.73 -0.43
C GLY A 262 1.20 -1.90 -0.20
N PRO A 263 1.50 -2.66 -1.27
CA PRO A 263 2.47 -3.73 -1.27
C PRO A 263 3.89 -3.20 -1.05
N ALA A 264 4.75 -4.04 -0.51
CA ALA A 264 6.17 -3.73 -0.36
C ALA A 264 6.88 -3.65 -1.74
N GLU A 265 6.43 -4.44 -2.70
CA GLU A 265 7.01 -4.50 -4.04
C GLU A 265 6.12 -3.83 -5.08
N SER A 266 6.73 -3.09 -6.00
CA SER A 266 6.08 -2.59 -7.21
C SER A 266 6.54 -3.39 -8.42
N GLN A 267 5.65 -3.53 -9.41
CA GLN A 267 5.92 -4.29 -10.62
C GLN A 267 5.66 -3.41 -11.86
N PRO A 268 6.46 -3.57 -12.92
CA PRO A 268 6.23 -2.85 -14.15
C PRO A 268 4.97 -3.39 -14.84
N VAL A 269 4.28 -2.53 -15.58
CA VAL A 269 3.04 -2.84 -16.30
C VAL A 269 3.16 -4.11 -17.16
N PHE A 270 4.26 -4.27 -17.92
CA PHE A 270 4.44 -5.44 -18.79
C PHE A 270 4.46 -6.76 -18.02
N ARG A 271 5.06 -6.81 -16.82
CA ARG A 271 5.13 -8.04 -16.00
C ARG A 271 3.75 -8.49 -15.55
N VAL A 272 2.88 -7.53 -15.19
CA VAL A 272 1.49 -7.82 -14.82
C VAL A 272 0.72 -8.37 -16.00
N VAL A 273 0.91 -7.79 -17.17
CA VAL A 273 0.24 -8.22 -18.41
C VAL A 273 0.71 -9.62 -18.78
N ASP A 274 2.02 -9.88 -18.82
CA ASP A 274 2.57 -11.21 -19.13
C ASP A 274 2.03 -12.28 -18.17
N GLN A 275 1.97 -11.97 -16.87
CA GLN A 275 1.38 -12.89 -15.89
C GLN A 275 -0.11 -13.14 -16.13
N LEU A 276 -0.91 -12.11 -16.41
CA LEU A 276 -2.33 -12.27 -16.77
C LEU A 276 -2.51 -13.11 -18.04
N LEU A 277 -1.71 -12.85 -19.07
CA LEU A 277 -1.74 -13.61 -20.32
C LEU A 277 -1.43 -15.09 -20.06
N SER A 278 -0.45 -15.40 -19.21
CA SER A 278 -0.10 -16.79 -18.85
C SER A 278 -1.20 -17.53 -18.06
N LEU A 279 -2.11 -16.80 -17.42
CA LEU A 279 -3.22 -17.35 -16.65
C LEU A 279 -4.51 -17.46 -17.50
N TRP A 280 -4.53 -16.84 -18.68
CA TRP A 280 -5.68 -16.78 -19.56
C TRP A 280 -5.64 -17.89 -20.60
N ASP A 281 -6.78 -18.54 -20.83
CA ASP A 281 -6.87 -19.58 -21.85
C ASP A 281 -7.05 -18.90 -23.21
N GLY A 282 -5.95 -18.72 -23.96
CA GLY A 282 -5.98 -18.13 -25.30
C GLY A 282 -4.63 -17.61 -25.78
N HIS A 283 -4.55 -17.30 -27.07
CA HIS A 283 -3.37 -16.70 -27.68
C HIS A 283 -3.59 -15.20 -27.87
N VAL A 284 -3.52 -14.45 -26.77
CA VAL A 284 -3.54 -12.99 -26.80
C VAL A 284 -2.12 -12.48 -26.52
N SER A 285 -1.69 -11.50 -27.31
CA SER A 285 -0.41 -10.81 -27.10
C SER A 285 -0.63 -9.37 -26.64
N TRP A 286 0.44 -8.66 -26.30
CA TRP A 286 0.36 -7.23 -26.10
C TRP A 286 1.28 -6.47 -27.06
N LYS A 287 0.84 -5.27 -27.45
CA LYS A 287 1.58 -4.35 -28.31
C LYS A 287 1.82 -3.03 -27.58
N HIS A 288 2.99 -2.44 -27.79
CA HIS A 288 3.30 -1.10 -27.28
C HIS A 288 2.67 -0.04 -28.18
N ASP A 289 1.78 0.77 -27.62
CA ASP A 289 1.30 2.01 -28.23
C ASP A 289 2.40 3.07 -28.17
N LYS A 290 2.86 3.51 -29.34
CA LYS A 290 3.88 4.55 -29.50
C LYS A 290 3.28 5.94 -29.70
N SER A 291 1.96 6.08 -29.64
CA SER A 291 1.28 7.37 -29.78
C SER A 291 1.48 8.27 -28.55
N TYR A 292 1.18 9.57 -28.71
CA TYR A 292 1.27 10.51 -27.61
C TYR A 292 0.17 10.25 -26.56
N HIS A 293 0.57 10.22 -25.30
CA HIS A 293 -0.33 10.15 -24.16
C HIS A 293 -0.04 11.29 -23.16
N PRO A 294 -1.06 11.79 -22.45
CA PRO A 294 -0.85 12.74 -21.35
C PRO A 294 0.14 12.20 -20.31
N HIS A 295 0.74 13.11 -19.55
CA HIS A 295 1.72 12.80 -18.51
C HIS A 295 1.27 11.63 -17.63
N GLU A 296 2.15 10.64 -17.48
CA GLU A 296 1.96 9.50 -16.59
C GLU A 296 3.25 9.24 -15.83
N ASP A 297 3.19 9.27 -14.51
CA ASP A 297 4.37 9.15 -13.65
C ASP A 297 5.07 7.80 -13.84
N PRO A 298 6.40 7.75 -14.01
CA PRO A 298 7.12 6.50 -14.17
C PRO A 298 7.16 5.68 -12.87
N TYR A 299 7.23 6.36 -11.73
CA TYR A 299 7.28 5.77 -10.39
C TYR A 299 6.24 6.41 -9.48
N MET A 300 5.46 5.58 -8.82
CA MET A 300 4.47 6.02 -7.84
C MET A 300 4.27 4.91 -6.82
N MET A 301 4.96 5.02 -5.68
CA MET A 301 5.03 3.98 -4.66
C MET A 301 4.72 4.56 -3.29
N LEU A 302 4.28 3.71 -2.37
CA LEU A 302 3.97 4.11 -0.99
C LEU A 302 4.85 3.33 -0.02
N ASP A 303 5.41 4.02 0.98
CA ASP A 303 5.95 3.34 2.15
C ASP A 303 4.80 3.05 3.12
N SER A 304 4.45 1.78 3.28
CA SER A 304 3.41 1.31 4.22
C SER A 304 3.96 0.80 5.56
N THR A 305 5.19 1.19 5.94
CA THR A 305 5.82 0.77 7.20
C THR A 305 4.99 1.18 8.40
N LYS A 306 4.39 2.37 8.38
CA LYS A 306 3.53 2.85 9.45
C LYS A 306 2.32 1.93 9.68
N ALA A 307 1.62 1.52 8.62
CA ALA A 307 0.50 0.59 8.70
C ALA A 307 0.95 -0.79 9.23
N ARG A 308 2.10 -1.30 8.78
CA ARG A 308 2.68 -2.55 9.31
C ARG A 308 2.97 -2.48 10.80
N VAL A 309 3.66 -1.43 11.23
CA VAL A 309 4.14 -1.31 12.61
C VAL A 309 3.02 -0.96 13.59
N LYS A 310 2.15 0.00 13.24
CA LYS A 310 1.14 0.52 14.17
C LYS A 310 -0.21 -0.18 14.09
N LEU A 311 -0.59 -0.75 12.94
CA LEU A 311 -1.88 -1.46 12.77
C LEU A 311 -1.70 -2.99 12.70
N GLY A 312 -0.46 -3.50 12.65
CA GLY A 312 -0.22 -4.90 12.30
C GLY A 312 -0.72 -5.25 10.89
N TRP A 313 -0.93 -4.25 10.02
CA TRP A 313 -1.49 -4.47 8.70
C TRP A 313 -0.39 -4.80 7.69
N LYS A 314 -0.59 -5.85 6.90
CA LYS A 314 0.19 -6.15 5.70
C LYS A 314 -0.72 -6.66 4.59
N PRO A 315 -0.30 -6.57 3.32
CA PRO A 315 -0.96 -7.29 2.24
C PRO A 315 -0.98 -8.79 2.55
N ALA A 316 -2.13 -9.42 2.39
CA ALA A 316 -2.32 -10.86 2.52
C ALA A 316 -2.16 -11.57 1.17
N LEU A 317 -2.35 -10.88 0.05
CA LEU A 317 -2.19 -11.44 -1.30
C LEU A 317 -0.92 -10.94 -1.98
N ASP A 318 -0.16 -11.86 -2.56
CA ASP A 318 0.87 -11.51 -3.52
C ASP A 318 0.25 -11.19 -4.89
N LEU A 319 1.05 -10.63 -5.80
CA LEU A 319 0.56 -10.27 -7.14
C LEU A 319 0.05 -11.49 -7.91
N LYS A 320 0.78 -12.60 -7.89
CA LYS A 320 0.42 -13.82 -8.64
C LYS A 320 -0.96 -14.35 -8.23
N THR A 321 -1.22 -14.41 -6.92
CA THR A 321 -2.50 -14.83 -6.35
C THR A 321 -3.59 -13.81 -6.66
N SER A 322 -3.29 -12.52 -6.58
CA SER A 322 -4.23 -11.45 -6.95
C SER A 322 -4.70 -11.60 -8.40
N LEU A 323 -3.77 -11.83 -9.33
CA LEU A 323 -4.09 -12.01 -10.75
C LEU A 323 -4.86 -13.30 -11.02
N SER A 324 -4.55 -14.40 -10.32
CA SER A 324 -5.32 -15.64 -10.48
C SER A 324 -6.76 -15.49 -9.99
N TRP A 325 -7.00 -14.75 -8.90
CA TRP A 325 -8.34 -14.46 -8.39
C TRP A 325 -9.15 -13.58 -9.35
N ILE A 326 -8.49 -12.64 -10.03
CA ILE A 326 -9.12 -11.82 -11.07
C ILE A 326 -9.56 -12.71 -12.24
N VAL A 327 -8.66 -13.56 -12.73
CA VAL A 327 -8.97 -14.49 -13.84
C VAL A 327 -10.11 -15.44 -13.46
N GLU A 328 -10.07 -16.00 -12.25
CA GLU A 328 -11.14 -16.84 -11.69
C GLU A 328 -12.48 -16.10 -11.72
N TRP A 329 -12.52 -14.89 -11.19
CA TRP A 329 -13.74 -14.07 -11.13
C TRP A 329 -14.31 -13.80 -12.52
N VAL A 330 -13.45 -13.42 -13.48
CA VAL A 330 -13.86 -13.15 -14.87
C VAL A 330 -14.35 -14.42 -15.57
N LYS A 331 -13.70 -15.57 -15.39
CA LYS A 331 -14.15 -16.85 -15.95
C LYS A 331 -15.52 -17.26 -15.38
N CYS A 332 -15.77 -17.04 -14.09
CA CYS A 332 -17.09 -17.24 -13.49
C CYS A 332 -18.15 -16.33 -14.11
N PHE A 333 -17.82 -15.05 -14.32
CA PHE A 333 -18.71 -14.09 -14.98
C PHE A 333 -19.06 -14.52 -16.42
N GLN A 334 -18.08 -14.92 -17.23
CA GLN A 334 -18.32 -15.41 -18.59
C GLN A 334 -19.21 -16.66 -18.64
N LYS A 335 -19.17 -17.49 -17.59
CA LYS A 335 -20.02 -18.69 -17.45
C LYS A 335 -21.43 -18.39 -16.91
N GLY A 336 -21.77 -17.11 -16.67
CA GLY A 336 -23.06 -16.71 -16.11
C GLY A 336 -23.26 -17.14 -14.65
N ALA A 337 -22.18 -17.27 -13.87
CA ALA A 337 -22.27 -17.57 -12.45
C ALA A 337 -22.95 -16.43 -11.67
N LYS A 338 -23.53 -16.75 -10.50
CA LYS A 338 -24.05 -15.74 -9.57
C LYS A 338 -22.89 -14.98 -8.92
N MET A 339 -22.61 -13.77 -9.39
CA MET A 339 -21.38 -13.08 -9.00
C MET A 339 -21.36 -12.62 -7.54
N ARG A 340 -22.51 -12.47 -6.88
CA ARG A 340 -22.56 -12.26 -5.43
C ARG A 340 -21.84 -13.38 -4.67
N GLY A 341 -22.21 -14.63 -4.94
CA GLY A 341 -21.62 -15.79 -4.28
C GLY A 341 -20.11 -15.95 -4.57
N VAL A 342 -19.67 -15.65 -5.79
CA VAL A 342 -18.24 -15.66 -6.16
C VAL A 342 -17.47 -14.59 -5.39
N THR A 343 -18.02 -13.38 -5.32
CA THR A 343 -17.41 -12.23 -4.65
C THR A 343 -17.32 -12.46 -3.13
N GLU A 344 -18.39 -12.94 -2.51
CA GLU A 344 -18.41 -13.32 -1.09
C GLU A 344 -17.47 -14.50 -0.78
N ALA A 345 -17.32 -15.48 -1.68
CA ALA A 345 -16.37 -16.56 -1.52
C ALA A 345 -14.91 -16.04 -1.53
N GLN A 346 -14.58 -15.08 -2.39
CA GLN A 346 -13.26 -14.44 -2.38
C GLN A 346 -13.03 -13.63 -1.10
N ILE A 347 -14.05 -12.93 -0.57
CA ILE A 347 -13.96 -12.25 0.74
C ILE A 347 -13.64 -13.26 1.84
N ARG A 348 -14.37 -14.38 1.93
CA ARG A 348 -14.12 -15.43 2.93
C ARG A 348 -12.71 -16.01 2.82
N ARG A 349 -12.29 -16.41 1.61
CA ARG A 349 -10.95 -16.94 1.34
C ARG A 349 -9.85 -15.94 1.70
N PHE A 350 -10.10 -14.64 1.51
CA PHE A 350 -9.15 -13.59 1.91
C PHE A 350 -9.04 -13.49 3.42
N MET A 351 -10.18 -13.50 4.12
CA MET A 351 -10.22 -13.41 5.59
C MET A 351 -9.46 -14.56 6.25
N GLU A 352 -9.64 -15.79 5.77
CA GLU A 352 -8.90 -16.98 6.21
C GLU A 352 -7.39 -16.76 6.04
N LYS A 353 -6.96 -16.36 4.83
CA LYS A 353 -5.53 -16.14 4.53
C LYS A 353 -4.91 -14.99 5.33
N ALA A 354 -5.67 -13.93 5.57
CA ALA A 354 -5.24 -12.79 6.39
C ALA A 354 -5.08 -13.18 7.87
N GLN A 355 -5.96 -14.04 8.38
CA GLN A 355 -5.85 -14.59 9.74
C GLN A 355 -4.63 -15.52 9.87
N ASP A 356 -4.44 -16.47 8.96
CA ASP A 356 -3.30 -17.38 8.98
C ASP A 356 -1.97 -16.63 8.97
N SER A 357 -1.88 -15.59 8.13
CA SER A 357 -0.69 -14.73 8.03
C SER A 357 -0.41 -13.97 9.32
N SER A 358 -1.44 -13.64 10.10
CA SER A 358 -1.33 -12.96 11.39
C SER A 358 -0.99 -13.93 12.53
N ILE A 359 -1.50 -15.17 12.50
CA ILE A 359 -1.20 -16.21 13.50
C ILE A 359 0.23 -16.70 13.32
N LEU A 360 0.65 -16.94 12.07
CA LEU A 360 2.03 -17.30 11.77
C LEU A 360 2.98 -16.21 12.27
N GLU A 361 2.67 -14.94 12.04
CA GLU A 361 3.47 -13.83 12.54
C GLU A 361 3.39 -13.61 14.04
N ALA A 362 2.24 -13.76 14.68
CA ALA A 362 2.16 -13.70 16.14
C ALA A 362 2.99 -14.83 16.75
N THR A 363 2.95 -16.03 16.17
CA THR A 363 3.80 -17.16 16.57
C THR A 363 5.27 -16.85 16.29
N THR A 364 5.60 -16.31 15.12
CA THR A 364 6.97 -15.94 14.73
C THR A 364 7.48 -14.76 15.55
N GLN A 365 6.70 -13.74 15.87
CA GLN A 365 7.05 -12.62 16.74
C GLN A 365 7.14 -13.04 18.20
N HIS A 366 6.31 -13.96 18.68
CA HIS A 366 6.43 -14.53 20.01
C HIS A 366 7.64 -15.48 20.11
N THR A 367 8.05 -16.09 19.00
CA THR A 367 9.31 -16.84 18.86
C THR A 367 10.52 -15.90 18.73
N LEU A 368 10.41 -14.81 17.96
CA LEU A 368 11.46 -13.82 17.69
C LEU A 368 11.65 -12.80 18.82
N ALA A 369 10.63 -12.54 19.64
CA ALA A 369 10.74 -11.73 20.86
C ALA A 369 11.63 -12.41 21.92
N GLY A 370 11.87 -13.72 21.77
CA GLY A 370 12.89 -14.47 22.52
C GLY A 370 14.27 -14.51 21.85
N ILE A 371 14.45 -13.90 20.67
CA ILE A 371 15.69 -13.97 19.89
C ILE A 371 16.29 -12.57 19.79
N SER A 372 17.56 -12.41 20.21
CA SER A 372 18.24 -11.12 20.25
C SER A 372 18.36 -10.48 18.86
N GLY A 373 18.44 -9.14 18.79
CA GLY A 373 18.50 -8.37 17.53
C GLY A 373 19.64 -8.75 16.57
N ALA A 374 20.63 -9.53 17.03
CA ALA A 374 21.67 -10.11 16.18
C ALA A 374 21.11 -11.18 15.21
N ALA A 375 20.10 -11.96 15.62
CA ALA A 375 19.57 -13.04 14.77
C ALA A 375 18.66 -12.56 13.64
N LEU A 376 18.20 -11.30 13.68
CA LEU A 376 17.43 -10.70 12.59
C LEU A 376 18.30 -10.54 11.34
N PHE A 377 19.61 -10.32 11.51
CA PHE A 377 20.56 -10.17 10.42
C PHE A 377 20.98 -11.51 9.79
N ASP A 378 20.75 -12.64 10.47
CA ASP A 378 20.94 -13.98 9.89
C ASP A 378 19.87 -14.35 8.86
N LEU A 379 18.79 -13.56 8.79
CA LEU A 379 17.75 -13.69 7.77
C LEU A 379 18.08 -12.90 6.48
N LEU A 380 19.11 -12.05 6.50
CA LEU A 380 19.58 -11.36 5.30
C LEU A 380 20.40 -12.34 4.44
N HIS A 381 20.03 -12.44 3.16
CA HIS A 381 20.79 -13.26 2.19
C HIS A 381 22.13 -12.62 1.78
N ASP A 382 22.24 -11.30 1.84
CA ASP A 382 23.49 -10.58 1.53
C ASP A 382 24.53 -10.75 2.63
N ALA A 383 25.82 -10.61 2.27
CA ALA A 383 26.89 -10.63 3.24
C ALA A 383 26.84 -9.38 4.11
N PHE A 384 26.65 -9.59 5.41
CA PHE A 384 26.49 -8.52 6.38
C PHE A 384 27.45 -8.70 7.56
N MET A 385 28.07 -7.61 7.96
CA MET A 385 28.89 -7.55 9.17
C MET A 385 28.71 -6.24 9.92
N ILE A 386 28.91 -6.29 11.23
CA ILE A 386 29.04 -5.09 12.07
C ILE A 386 30.46 -5.04 12.56
N ARG A 387 31.10 -3.88 12.46
CA ARG A 387 32.48 -3.68 12.90
C ARG A 387 32.70 -2.33 13.57
N GLU A 388 33.81 -2.18 14.26
CA GLU A 388 34.31 -0.90 14.74
C GLU A 388 34.94 -0.08 13.60
N MET A 389 35.21 1.20 13.89
CA MET A 389 35.92 2.08 12.97
C MET A 389 37.33 1.57 12.63
N ASP A 390 38.00 0.89 13.56
CA ASP A 390 39.32 0.25 13.30
C ASP A 390 39.22 -1.00 12.41
N GLY A 391 38.00 -1.44 12.11
CA GLY A 391 37.70 -2.60 11.28
C GLY A 391 37.40 -3.88 12.06
N ARG A 392 37.47 -3.91 13.38
CA ARG A 392 37.22 -5.11 14.20
C ARG A 392 35.79 -5.60 14.08
N ILE A 393 35.60 -6.85 13.67
CA ILE A 393 34.30 -7.47 13.45
C ILE A 393 33.64 -7.86 14.78
N HIS A 394 32.40 -7.43 14.98
CA HIS A 394 31.53 -7.77 16.12
C HIS A 394 30.39 -8.70 15.73
N TYR A 395 29.98 -8.69 14.46
CA TYR A 395 28.92 -9.55 13.96
C TYR A 395 29.21 -9.99 12.52
N TRP A 396 28.84 -11.22 12.20
CA TRP A 396 29.11 -11.87 10.93
C TRP A 396 27.97 -12.83 10.60
N ASN A 397 27.14 -12.50 9.62
CA ASN A 397 25.94 -13.28 9.32
C ASN A 397 26.24 -14.50 8.44
N ARG A 398 25.22 -15.35 8.26
CA ARG A 398 25.28 -16.48 7.32
C ARG A 398 25.67 -16.07 5.88
N GLY A 399 25.14 -14.97 5.35
CA GLY A 399 25.50 -14.49 4.00
C GLY A 399 26.99 -14.19 3.85
N ALA A 400 27.64 -13.64 4.88
CA ALA A 400 29.08 -13.36 4.89
C ALA A 400 29.91 -14.65 4.98
N HIS A 401 29.44 -15.66 5.72
CA HIS A 401 30.04 -16.99 5.70
C HIS A 401 29.93 -17.62 4.30
N GLU A 402 28.74 -17.64 3.70
CA GLU A 402 28.55 -18.22 2.36
C GLU A 402 29.36 -17.48 1.29
N MET A 403 29.49 -16.15 1.39
CA MET A 403 30.25 -15.34 0.44
C MET A 403 31.76 -15.51 0.56
N TYR A 404 32.30 -15.50 1.78
CA TYR A 404 33.75 -15.40 2.03
C TYR A 404 34.39 -16.69 2.57
N GLY A 405 33.61 -17.67 3.03
CA GLY A 405 34.07 -18.97 3.52
C GLY A 405 34.57 -18.99 4.96
N TRP A 406 34.46 -17.88 5.70
CA TRP A 406 34.81 -17.80 7.12
C TRP A 406 33.56 -17.96 7.98
N ALA A 407 33.59 -18.87 8.96
CA ALA A 407 32.51 -18.99 9.92
C ALA A 407 32.54 -17.80 10.91
N GLY A 408 31.38 -17.47 11.52
CA GLY A 408 31.29 -16.34 12.45
C GLY A 408 32.28 -16.42 13.62
N GLY A 409 32.48 -17.61 14.19
CA GLY A 409 33.47 -17.82 15.26
C GLY A 409 34.94 -17.62 14.84
N GLU A 410 35.23 -17.62 13.54
CA GLU A 410 36.56 -17.36 12.98
C GLU A 410 36.71 -15.89 12.56
N ALA A 411 35.63 -15.26 12.11
CA ALA A 411 35.63 -13.89 11.62
C ALA A 411 35.53 -12.84 12.75
N ILE A 412 34.69 -13.09 13.76
CA ILE A 412 34.46 -12.15 14.86
C ILE A 412 35.75 -11.94 15.67
N GLY A 413 36.05 -10.68 16.01
CA GLY A 413 37.26 -10.25 16.70
C GLY A 413 38.43 -9.89 15.77
N ASN A 414 38.43 -10.36 14.51
CA ASN A 414 39.44 -9.98 13.52
C ASN A 414 39.17 -8.61 12.90
N ILE A 415 40.21 -7.99 12.35
CA ILE A 415 40.09 -6.77 11.54
C ILE A 415 39.64 -7.16 10.13
N SER A 416 38.43 -6.74 9.76
CA SER A 416 37.74 -7.06 8.50
C SER A 416 38.63 -6.93 7.25
N HIS A 417 39.27 -5.78 7.05
CA HIS A 417 40.09 -5.53 5.87
C HIS A 417 41.41 -6.32 5.86
N LYS A 418 41.87 -6.83 7.01
CA LYS A 418 43.00 -7.78 7.08
C LYS A 418 42.54 -9.19 6.78
N LEU A 419 41.42 -9.62 7.39
CA LEU A 419 40.83 -10.94 7.19
C LEU A 419 40.47 -11.17 5.71
N LEU A 420 39.86 -10.16 5.09
CA LEU A 420 39.43 -10.19 3.70
C LEU A 420 40.48 -9.67 2.72
N GLN A 421 41.68 -9.29 3.19
CA GLN A 421 42.77 -8.73 2.36
C GLN A 421 42.23 -7.66 1.38
N THR A 422 41.46 -6.70 1.91
CA THR A 422 40.63 -5.80 1.10
C THR A 422 41.48 -4.86 0.25
N GLY A 423 41.25 -4.90 -1.06
CA GLY A 423 41.67 -3.88 -2.02
C GLY A 423 40.65 -2.74 -2.08
N PHE A 424 41.08 -1.56 -1.64
CA PHE A 424 40.27 -0.34 -1.64
C PHE A 424 40.48 0.47 -2.94
N PRO A 425 39.46 1.20 -3.42
CA PRO A 425 39.59 2.07 -4.59
C PRO A 425 40.46 3.31 -4.32
N GLU A 426 40.61 3.68 -3.05
CA GLU A 426 41.45 4.77 -2.55
C GLU A 426 41.97 4.43 -1.14
N SER A 427 42.78 5.30 -0.52
CA SER A 427 43.30 4.99 0.81
C SER A 427 42.18 4.92 1.86
N LEU A 428 42.22 3.92 2.74
CA LEU A 428 41.21 3.74 3.80
C LEU A 428 41.01 5.00 4.66
N ALA A 429 42.06 5.79 4.90
CA ALA A 429 41.96 7.05 5.65
C ALA A 429 41.07 8.12 4.98
N VAL A 430 40.93 8.10 3.65
CA VAL A 430 40.04 9.01 2.93
C VAL A 430 38.60 8.47 2.97
N ILE A 431 38.42 7.17 2.77
CA ILE A 431 37.12 6.49 2.91
C ILE A 431 36.54 6.70 4.31
N ASP A 432 37.35 6.51 5.36
CA ASP A 432 36.91 6.69 6.75
C ASP A 432 36.53 8.13 7.03
N ARG A 433 37.25 9.10 6.46
CA ARG A 433 36.91 10.52 6.59
C ARG A 433 35.56 10.82 5.93
N GLU A 434 35.32 10.28 4.75
CA GLU A 434 34.04 10.42 4.05
C GLU A 434 32.89 9.75 4.83
N LEU A 435 33.12 8.53 5.34
CA LEU A 435 32.14 7.81 6.14
C LEU A 435 31.80 8.59 7.42
N VAL A 436 32.79 9.18 8.10
CA VAL A 436 32.58 9.99 9.30
C VAL A 436 31.80 11.25 8.95
N ASP A 437 32.16 11.97 7.88
CA ASP A 437 31.52 13.22 7.48
C ASP A 437 30.05 13.02 7.06
N LYS A 438 29.82 12.04 6.18
CA LYS A 438 28.51 11.81 5.56
C LYS A 438 27.62 10.80 6.30
N GLY A 439 28.17 10.03 7.22
CA GLY A 439 27.50 8.91 7.90
C GLY A 439 27.25 7.68 7.01
N LEU A 440 27.68 7.73 5.75
CA LEU A 440 27.49 6.71 4.73
C LEU A 440 28.69 6.72 3.78
N TRP A 441 29.13 5.53 3.37
CA TRP A 441 30.05 5.35 2.24
C TRP A 441 29.57 4.21 1.34
N GLU A 442 29.74 4.37 0.03
CA GLU A 442 29.43 3.34 -0.97
C GLU A 442 30.58 3.25 -1.99
N GLY A 443 31.01 2.04 -2.30
CA GLY A 443 32.10 1.84 -3.25
C GLY A 443 32.29 0.39 -3.65
N GLN A 444 33.17 0.16 -4.61
CA GLN A 444 33.54 -1.18 -5.03
C GLN A 444 34.82 -1.60 -4.30
N LEU A 445 34.79 -2.77 -3.66
CA LEU A 445 35.92 -3.37 -2.97
C LEU A 445 36.32 -4.68 -3.66
N VAL A 446 37.58 -5.06 -3.51
CA VAL A 446 38.06 -6.40 -3.87
C VAL A 446 38.40 -7.12 -2.58
N HIS A 447 37.69 -8.20 -2.28
CA HIS A 447 37.93 -9.04 -1.11
C HIS A 447 38.55 -10.37 -1.53
N ARG A 448 39.24 -11.02 -0.61
CA ARG A 448 39.76 -12.37 -0.75
C ARG A 448 39.00 -13.33 0.14
N LYS A 449 38.51 -14.42 -0.45
CA LYS A 449 37.83 -15.50 0.26
C LYS A 449 38.85 -16.39 0.98
N ARG A 450 38.35 -17.24 1.87
CA ARG A 450 39.16 -18.24 2.60
C ARG A 450 39.94 -19.19 1.70
N ASP A 451 39.37 -19.56 0.55
CA ASP A 451 40.02 -20.43 -0.44
C ASP A 451 41.12 -19.72 -1.25
N GLY A 452 41.37 -18.43 -1.00
CA GLY A 452 42.38 -17.62 -1.67
C GLY A 452 41.90 -16.96 -2.97
N SER A 453 40.66 -17.20 -3.42
CA SER A 453 40.07 -16.55 -4.58
C SER A 453 39.67 -15.09 -4.28
N SER A 454 39.75 -14.23 -5.29
CA SER A 454 39.32 -12.84 -5.19
C SER A 454 37.87 -12.67 -5.64
N ILE A 455 37.13 -11.80 -4.95
CA ILE A 455 35.76 -11.44 -5.28
C ILE A 455 35.62 -9.92 -5.27
N SER A 456 34.98 -9.37 -6.30
CA SER A 456 34.62 -7.95 -6.31
C SER A 456 33.21 -7.78 -5.77
N VAL A 457 33.06 -6.87 -4.81
CA VAL A 457 31.79 -6.56 -4.18
C VAL A 457 31.50 -5.08 -4.27
N ARG A 458 30.22 -4.73 -4.41
CA ARG A 458 29.72 -3.41 -4.08
C ARG A 458 29.44 -3.40 -2.59
N SER A 459 30.09 -2.47 -1.89
CA SER A 459 30.03 -2.34 -0.44
C SER A 459 29.30 -1.06 -0.07
N ARG A 460 28.46 -1.15 0.96
CA ARG A 460 27.78 -0.02 1.57
C ARG A 460 28.02 -0.02 3.07
N TRP A 461 28.54 1.09 3.59
CA TRP A 461 28.91 1.27 4.99
C TRP A 461 28.04 2.35 5.61
N VAL A 462 27.35 2.05 6.70
CA VAL A 462 26.57 3.03 7.46
C VAL A 462 27.17 3.19 8.85
N LEU A 463 27.50 4.42 9.22
CA LEU A 463 28.03 4.73 10.55
C LEU A 463 26.89 5.00 11.52
N LYS A 464 26.76 4.15 12.54
CA LYS A 464 25.90 4.42 13.69
C LYS A 464 26.75 5.06 14.78
N ARG A 465 26.54 6.36 15.00
CA ARG A 465 27.20 7.11 16.08
C ARG A 465 26.56 6.76 17.42
N SER A 466 27.41 6.55 18.43
CA SER A 466 27.01 6.47 19.84
C SER A 466 27.32 7.80 20.53
N ASP A 467 26.55 8.17 21.55
CA ASP A 467 26.78 9.38 22.36
C ASP A 467 28.10 9.31 23.16
N GLN A 468 28.70 8.13 23.26
CA GLN A 468 30.07 7.92 23.73
C GLN A 468 30.99 7.64 22.54
N SER A 469 32.07 8.42 22.40
CA SER A 469 32.90 8.49 21.18
C SER A 469 33.53 7.16 20.75
N ASP A 470 33.72 6.22 21.68
CA ASP A 470 34.40 4.92 21.43
C ASP A 470 33.46 3.78 21.01
N ASP A 471 32.14 3.98 20.97
CA ASP A 471 31.18 2.89 20.73
C ASP A 471 30.44 3.01 19.38
N SER A 472 31.00 3.78 18.46
CA SER A 472 30.46 3.91 17.10
C SER A 472 30.69 2.62 16.31
N LYS A 473 29.64 2.14 15.63
CA LYS A 473 29.68 0.90 14.84
C LYS A 473 29.41 1.19 13.36
N VAL A 474 30.13 0.49 12.50
CA VAL A 474 29.94 0.47 11.06
C VAL A 474 29.16 -0.77 10.69
N PHE A 475 28.02 -0.55 10.03
CA PHE A 475 27.18 -1.58 9.45
C PHE A 475 27.58 -1.72 7.99
N GLU A 476 28.09 -2.88 7.61
CA GLU A 476 28.63 -3.13 6.28
C GLU A 476 27.85 -4.23 5.57
N ILE A 477 27.36 -3.92 4.37
CA ILE A 477 26.66 -4.85 3.48
C ILE A 477 27.43 -4.97 2.19
N ASN A 478 27.67 -6.20 1.76
CA ASN A 478 28.42 -6.52 0.56
C ASN A 478 27.59 -7.37 -0.41
N GLN A 479 27.55 -6.95 -1.67
CA GLN A 479 26.88 -7.65 -2.76
C GLN A 479 27.88 -7.95 -3.88
N ILE A 480 27.80 -9.14 -4.47
CA ILE A 480 28.72 -9.56 -5.54
C ILE A 480 28.48 -8.70 -6.78
N CYS A 481 29.53 -8.10 -7.33
CA CYS A 481 29.46 -7.48 -8.64
C CYS A 481 29.33 -8.59 -9.70
N GLN A 482 28.21 -8.68 -10.39
CA GLN A 482 28.06 -9.61 -11.52
C GLN A 482 29.07 -9.25 -12.62
N SER A 483 29.85 -10.23 -13.09
CA SER A 483 30.62 -10.07 -14.31
C SER A 483 29.65 -9.88 -15.47
N LYS A 484 29.87 -8.84 -16.28
CA LYS A 484 29.13 -8.63 -17.53
C LYS A 484 29.25 -9.82 -18.47
#